data_AF-A0A4R6DHP0-F1
#
_entry.id   AF-A0A4R6DHP0-F1
#
_cell.length_a   1.000
_cell.length_b   1.000
_cell.length_c   1.000
_cell.angle_alpha   90.00
_cell.angle_beta   90.00
_cell.angle_gamma   90.00
#
_symmetry.space_group_name_H-M   'P 1'
#
loop_
_entity.id
_entity.type
_entity.pdbx_description
1 polymer ?
#
loop_
_entity_poly.entity_id
_entity_poly.type
_entity_poly.pdbx_seq_one_letter_code
_entity_poly.pdbx_strand_id
1 'polypeptide(L)'
;MSIPDGARSAARVLTTVATFFVTIGFVSVSVALWSLFVTVDDGGGANIGGGILALFGLAVGGIGLVLLAAGGVVAVTGRIRGRLAT
;
A
#
# COMPACT_ATOMS: atom_id res chain seq x y z
N MET A 1 12.41 -29.11 -1.85
CA MET A 1 11.67 -28.86 -0.60
C MET A 1 10.41 -28.06 -0.97
N SER A 2 9.22 -28.66 -0.89
CA SER A 2 7.96 -27.98 -1.25
C SER A 2 7.62 -26.93 -0.19
N ILE A 3 7.22 -25.74 -0.62
CA ILE A 3 6.72 -24.70 0.29
C ILE A 3 5.37 -25.21 0.85
N PRO A 4 5.18 -25.28 2.17
CA PRO A 4 3.91 -25.72 2.75
C PRO A 4 2.78 -24.85 2.21
N ASP A 5 1.65 -25.47 1.86
CA ASP A 5 0.54 -24.77 1.17
C ASP A 5 0.02 -23.55 1.93
N GLY A 6 0.11 -23.58 3.26
CA GLY A 6 -0.19 -22.44 4.12
C GLY A 6 0.68 -21.20 3.85
N ALA A 7 1.98 -21.36 3.57
CA ALA A 7 2.88 -20.24 3.28
C ALA A 7 2.60 -19.61 1.91
N ARG A 8 2.20 -20.41 0.92
CA ARG A 8 1.76 -19.90 -0.39
C ARG A 8 0.44 -19.14 -0.28
N SER A 9 -0.50 -19.63 0.54
CA SER A 9 -1.76 -18.94 0.81
C SER A 9 -1.53 -17.60 1.52
N ALA A 10 -0.73 -17.60 2.58
CA ALA A 10 -0.40 -16.39 3.35
C ALA A 10 0.27 -15.30 2.49
N ALA A 11 1.18 -15.69 1.60
CA ALA A 11 1.83 -14.74 0.68
C ALA A 11 0.81 -14.08 -0.26
N ARG A 12 -0.14 -14.85 -0.81
CA ARG A 12 -1.21 -14.28 -1.67
C ARG A 12 -2.09 -13.32 -0.87
N VAL A 13 -2.52 -13.72 0.33
CA VAL A 13 -3.34 -12.86 1.20
C VAL A 13 -2.61 -11.56 1.51
N LEU A 14 -1.33 -11.62 1.88
CA LEU A 14 -0.51 -10.44 2.15
C LEU A 14 -0.43 -9.52 0.93
N THR A 15 -0.17 -10.05 -0.27
CA THR A 15 -0.13 -9.25 -1.50
C THR A 15 -1.47 -8.61 -1.80
N THR A 16 -2.58 -9.34 -1.62
CA THR A 16 -3.94 -8.80 -1.82
C THR A 16 -4.22 -7.67 -0.85
N VAL A 17 -3.96 -7.85 0.44
CA VAL A 17 -4.17 -6.82 1.49
C VAL A 17 -3.29 -5.60 1.21
N ALA A 18 -2.01 -5.81 0.87
CA ALA A 18 -1.09 -4.73 0.59
C ALA A 18 -1.52 -3.93 -0.65
N THR A 19 -1.93 -4.61 -1.72
CA THR A 19 -2.49 -3.97 -2.92
C THR A 19 -3.75 -3.18 -2.60
N PHE A 20 -4.63 -3.73 -1.78
CA PHE A 20 -5.85 -3.05 -1.35
C PHE A 20 -5.54 -1.74 -0.60
N PHE A 21 -4.57 -1.76 0.32
CA PHE A 21 -4.13 -0.56 1.02
C PHE A 21 -3.49 0.48 0.09
N VAL A 22 -2.66 0.05 -0.86
CA VAL A 22 -2.11 0.97 -1.87
C VAL A 22 -3.23 1.61 -2.69
N THR A 23 -4.21 0.83 -3.15
CA THR A 23 -5.35 1.34 -3.92
C THR A 23 -6.18 2.33 -3.10
N ILE A 24 -6.53 2.00 -1.85
CA ILE A 24 -7.25 2.93 -0.97
C ILE A 24 -6.43 4.21 -0.75
N GLY A 25 -5.15 4.07 -0.45
CA GLY A 25 -4.28 5.22 -0.23
C GLY A 25 -4.22 6.14 -1.44
N PHE A 26 -4.05 5.57 -2.64
CA PHE A 26 -4.02 6.31 -3.90
C PHE A 26 -5.35 7.02 -4.19
N VAL A 27 -6.48 6.33 -4.02
CA VAL A 27 -7.81 6.91 -4.22
C VAL A 27 -8.04 8.04 -3.22
N SER A 28 -7.76 7.85 -1.94
CA SER A 28 -7.92 8.87 -0.89
C SER A 28 -7.08 10.12 -1.18
N VAL A 29 -5.80 9.96 -1.57
CA VAL A 29 -4.95 11.10 -1.95
C VAL A 29 -5.48 11.80 -3.20
N SER A 30 -5.94 11.05 -4.19
CA SER A 30 -6.50 11.63 -5.43
C SER A 30 -7.75 12.46 -5.14
N VAL A 31 -8.67 11.93 -4.32
CA VAL A 31 -9.89 12.64 -3.90
C VAL A 31 -9.55 13.85 -3.05
N ALA A 32 -8.58 13.73 -2.13
CA ALA A 32 -8.12 14.84 -1.31
C ALA A 32 -7.55 15.98 -2.15
N LEU A 33 -6.64 15.68 -3.08
CA LEU A 33 -6.04 16.68 -3.96
C LEU A 33 -7.07 17.33 -4.88
N TRP A 34 -8.01 16.54 -5.41
CA TRP A 34 -9.12 17.08 -6.19
C TRP A 34 -9.99 18.03 -5.35
N SER A 35 -10.35 17.64 -4.13
CA SER A 35 -11.15 18.46 -3.22
C SER A 35 -10.44 19.78 -2.88
N LEU A 36 -9.16 19.72 -2.51
CA LEU A 36 -8.33 20.90 -2.23
C LEU A 36 -8.23 21.84 -3.44
N PHE A 37 -8.15 21.28 -4.64
CA PHE A 37 -8.09 22.06 -5.87
C PHE A 37 -9.41 22.78 -6.16
N VAL A 38 -10.54 22.08 -6.02
CA VAL A 38 -11.87 22.64 -6.33
C VAL A 38 -12.33 23.65 -5.27
N THR A 39 -11.94 23.46 -4.01
CA THR A 39 -12.41 24.27 -2.87
C THR A 39 -11.40 25.32 -2.41
N VAL A 40 -10.43 25.67 -3.29
CA VAL A 40 -9.35 26.62 -2.97
C VAL A 40 -9.90 28.00 -2.56
N ASP A 41 -11.06 28.39 -3.09
CA ASP A 41 -11.73 29.66 -2.80
C ASP A 41 -12.80 29.57 -1.70
N ASP A 42 -13.15 28.37 -1.23
CA ASP A 42 -14.26 28.13 -0.28
C ASP A 42 -13.88 28.33 1.20
N GLY A 43 -12.70 28.91 1.47
CA GLY A 43 -12.19 29.19 2.81
C GLY A 43 -11.56 27.97 3.52
N GLY A 44 -11.26 28.12 4.81
CA GLY A 44 -10.39 27.17 5.53
C GLY A 44 -10.99 25.78 5.82
N GLY A 45 -12.32 25.64 5.91
CA GLY A 45 -12.98 24.41 6.38
C GLY A 45 -12.87 23.23 5.40
N ALA A 46 -13.17 23.45 4.12
CA ALA A 46 -13.06 22.43 3.08
C ALA A 46 -11.59 21.96 2.90
N ASN A 47 -10.66 22.90 3.06
CA ASN A 47 -9.23 22.66 2.97
C ASN A 47 -8.68 21.78 4.12
N ILE A 48 -9.25 21.86 5.33
CA ILE A 48 -8.85 20.99 6.45
C ILE A 48 -9.26 19.53 6.19
N GLY A 49 -10.49 19.31 5.71
CA GLY A 49 -10.97 17.96 5.41
C GLY A 49 -10.15 17.26 4.32
N GLY A 50 -9.83 17.99 3.24
CA GLY A 50 -8.92 17.53 2.19
C GLY A 50 -7.53 17.19 2.73
N GLY A 51 -6.95 18.06 3.57
CA GLY A 51 -5.65 17.82 4.19
C GLY A 51 -5.61 16.55 5.05
N ILE A 52 -6.62 16.33 5.90
CA ILE A 52 -6.72 15.12 6.74
C ILE A 52 -6.87 13.86 5.88
N LEU A 53 -7.71 13.91 4.84
CA LEU A 53 -7.90 12.79 3.93
C LEU A 53 -6.60 12.45 3.18
N ALA A 54 -5.82 13.45 2.78
CA ALA A 54 -4.51 13.25 2.15
C ALA A 54 -3.53 12.55 3.11
N LEU A 55 -3.45 12.99 4.37
CA LEU A 55 -2.59 12.37 5.38
C LEU A 55 -2.98 10.91 5.65
N PHE A 56 -4.29 10.65 5.78
CA PHE A 56 -4.80 9.29 5.95
C PHE A 56 -4.49 8.41 4.73
N GLY A 57 -4.73 8.94 3.52
CA GLY A 57 -4.41 8.24 2.28
C GLY A 57 -2.93 7.91 2.14
N LEU A 58 -2.05 8.85 2.48
CA LEU A 58 -0.60 8.62 2.51
C LEU A 58 -0.18 7.57 3.53
N ALA A 59 -0.74 7.61 4.74
CA ALA A 59 -0.43 6.62 5.79
C ALA A 59 -0.86 5.21 5.36
N VAL A 60 -2.10 5.05 4.88
CA VAL A 60 -2.64 3.75 4.44
C VAL A 60 -1.89 3.23 3.22
N GLY A 61 -1.69 4.08 2.21
CA GLY A 61 -0.93 3.72 1.01
C GLY A 61 0.52 3.36 1.33
N GLY A 62 1.14 4.11 2.24
CA GLY A 62 2.49 3.85 2.74
C GLY A 62 2.61 2.49 3.42
N ILE A 63 1.66 2.11 4.28
CA ILE A 63 1.61 0.77 4.88
C ILE A 63 1.53 -0.31 3.79
N GLY A 64 0.66 -0.12 2.78
CA GLY A 64 0.56 -1.04 1.64
C GLY A 64 1.89 -1.20 0.88
N LEU A 65 2.58 -0.10 0.62
CA LEU A 65 3.90 -0.11 -0.03
C LEU A 65 4.97 -0.84 0.80
N VAL A 66 4.99 -0.60 2.12
CA VAL A 66 5.92 -1.29 3.03
C VAL A 66 5.69 -2.80 3.02
N LEU A 67 4.43 -3.24 3.06
CA LEU A 67 4.08 -4.66 3.00
C LEU A 67 4.49 -5.30 1.66
N LEU A 68 4.26 -4.61 0.53
CA LEU A 68 4.70 -5.06 -0.79
C LEU A 68 6.22 -5.18 -0.88
N ALA A 69 6.94 -4.17 -0.38
CA ALA A 69 8.41 -4.17 -0.37
C ALA A 69 8.96 -5.32 0.49
N ALA A 70 8.43 -5.51 1.70
CA ALA A 70 8.82 -6.62 2.57
C ALA A 70 8.54 -7.98 1.92
N GLY A 71 7.35 -8.17 1.33
CA GLY A 71 7.01 -9.38 0.59
C GLY A 71 7.94 -9.64 -0.60
N GLY A 72 8.30 -8.58 -1.33
CA GLY A 72 9.27 -8.63 -2.43
C GLY A 72 10.66 -9.07 -1.97
N VAL A 73 11.18 -8.50 -0.88
CA VAL A 73 12.47 -8.87 -0.28
C VAL A 73 12.49 -10.34 0.13
N VAL A 74 11.43 -10.82 0.78
CA VAL A 74 11.32 -12.24 1.19
C VAL A 74 11.32 -13.15 -0.04
N ALA A 75 10.55 -12.82 -1.07
CA ALA A 75 10.47 -13.60 -2.30
C ALA A 75 11.83 -13.66 -3.04
N VAL A 76 12.54 -12.54 -3.14
CA VAL A 76 13.86 -12.47 -3.78
C VAL A 76 14.88 -13.29 -2.98
N THR A 77 14.93 -13.10 -1.66
CA THR A 77 15.85 -13.82 -0.78
C THR A 77 15.64 -15.34 -0.85
N GLY A 78 14.38 -15.78 -0.88
CA GLY A 78 14.04 -17.19 -1.05
C GLY A 78 14.53 -17.78 -2.38
N ARG A 79 14.38 -17.05 -3.49
CA ARG A 79 14.89 -17.48 -4.81
C ARG A 79 16.41 -17.59 -4.84
N ILE A 80 17.11 -16.63 -4.25
CA ILE A 80 18.58 -16.62 -4.21
C ILE A 80 19.09 -17.82 -3.42
N ARG A 81 18.55 -18.07 -2.22
CA ARG A 81 18.92 -19.25 -1.41
C ARG A 81 18.65 -20.56 -2.13
N GLY A 82 17.52 -20.66 -2.85
CA GLY A 82 17.19 -21.84 -3.64
C GLY A 82 18.20 -22.14 -4.77
N ARG A 83 18.78 -21.10 -5.38
CA ARG A 83 19.81 -21.24 -6.43
C ARG A 83 21.20 -21.58 -5.90
N LEU A 84 21.52 -21.19 -4.67
CA LEU A 84 22.82 -21.47 -4.04
C LEU A 84 22.87 -22.87 -3.39
N ALA A 85 21.71 -23.47 -3.13
CA ALA A 85 21.59 -24.80 -2.54
C ALA A 85 21.52 -25.94 -3.59
N THR A 86 21.58 -25.60 -4.88
CA THR A 86 21.67 -26.51 -6.04
C THR A 86 23.03 -26.39 -6.68
#